data_AF-A0A8T5QCK7-F1
#
_entry.id   AF-A0A8T5QCK7-F1
#
_cell.length_a   1.000
_cell.length_b   1.000
_cell.length_c   1.000
_cell.angle_alpha   90.00
_cell.angle_beta   90.00
_cell.angle_gamma   90.00
#
_symmetry.space_group_name_H-M   'P 1'
#
loop_
_entity.id
_entity.type
_entity.pdbx_description
1 polymer ?
#
loop_
_entity_poly.entity_id
_entity_poly.type
_entity_poly.pdbx_seq_one_letter_code
_entity_poly.pdbx_strand_id
1 'polypeptide(L)'
;MYSEKDLTQKIQEIEKKMPGIGEHLEYQTSSGWGFHSTYQTEDVEYIEFADYKVVAAKVLETGWDDDSPVSKWYEYAGIYYTKKDGEIKTKTTEQIKTRGDTHHEDSPLKGKYPFIKAEHLGGKDIKAAWVDAEGEEGPSYEIELD
;
A
#
# COMPACT_ATOMS: atom_id res chain seq x y z
N MET A 1 11.90 16.16 -1.78
CA MET A 1 10.62 16.72 -2.29
C MET A 1 9.91 15.65 -3.09
N TYR A 2 8.91 15.03 -2.49
CA TYR A 2 8.01 14.11 -3.19
C TYR A 2 7.02 14.94 -4.02
N SER A 3 6.79 14.52 -5.26
CA SER A 3 5.85 15.18 -6.18
C SER A 3 4.58 14.34 -6.27
N GLU A 4 3.42 14.97 -6.12
CA GLU A 4 2.11 14.38 -6.40
C GLU A 4 1.98 14.16 -7.92
N LYS A 5 2.63 13.11 -8.43
CA LYS A 5 2.12 12.49 -9.66
C LYS A 5 0.78 11.87 -9.32
N ASP A 6 -0.20 12.08 -10.20
CA ASP A 6 -1.49 11.41 -10.10
C ASP A 6 -1.28 9.88 -10.00
N LEU A 7 -1.97 9.25 -9.06
CA LEU A 7 -1.85 7.81 -8.79
C LEU A 7 -2.07 6.98 -10.06
N THR A 8 -3.05 7.36 -10.88
CA THR A 8 -3.35 6.68 -12.15
C THR A 8 -2.14 6.73 -13.08
N GLN A 9 -1.46 7.87 -13.16
CA GLN A 9 -0.26 8.02 -13.97
C GLN A 9 0.88 7.15 -13.43
N LYS A 10 1.09 7.11 -12.10
CA LYS A 10 2.09 6.23 -11.49
C LYS A 10 1.83 4.76 -11.85
N ILE A 11 0.59 4.29 -11.68
CA ILE A 11 0.19 2.91 -12.01
C ILE A 11 0.42 2.63 -13.50
N GLN A 12 0.05 3.54 -14.41
CA GLN A 12 0.29 3.37 -15.86
C GLN A 12 1.77 3.31 -16.23
N GLU A 13 2.63 4.05 -15.54
CA GLU A 13 4.09 3.98 -15.74
C GLU A 13 4.67 2.65 -15.24
N ILE A 14 4.15 2.13 -14.13
CA ILE A 14 4.56 0.85 -13.54
C ILE A 14 4.05 -0.33 -14.38
N GLU A 15 2.81 -0.29 -14.88
CA GLU A 15 2.21 -1.32 -15.73
C GLU A 15 3.07 -1.64 -16.96
N LYS A 16 3.75 -0.63 -17.52
CA LYS A 16 4.70 -0.80 -18.64
C LYS A 16 5.93 -1.63 -18.26
N LYS A 17 6.30 -1.64 -16.98
CA LYS A 17 7.48 -2.34 -16.45
C LYS A 17 7.10 -3.69 -15.83
N MET A 18 5.94 -3.77 -15.21
CA MET A 18 5.40 -4.95 -14.52
C MET A 18 3.94 -5.17 -14.96
N PRO A 19 3.73 -5.80 -16.14
CA PRO A 19 2.39 -6.00 -16.68
C PRO A 19 1.50 -6.83 -15.76
N GLY A 20 0.22 -6.45 -15.65
CA GLY A 20 -0.79 -7.06 -14.79
C GLY A 20 -0.87 -6.46 -13.39
N ILE A 21 0.02 -5.54 -13.02
CA ILE A 21 0.01 -4.96 -11.67
C ILE A 21 -1.22 -4.08 -11.41
N GLY A 22 -1.79 -3.46 -12.45
CA GLY A 22 -3.00 -2.65 -12.32
C GLY A 22 -4.13 -3.39 -11.62
N GLU A 23 -4.39 -4.65 -11.99
CA GLU A 23 -5.45 -5.48 -11.40
C GLU A 23 -5.26 -5.70 -9.89
N HIS A 24 -4.02 -5.69 -9.41
CA HIS A 24 -3.68 -5.84 -8.00
C HIS A 24 -3.79 -4.54 -7.19
N LEU A 25 -3.74 -3.39 -7.86
CA LEU A 25 -3.77 -2.05 -7.26
C LEU A 25 -5.13 -1.36 -7.37
N GLU A 26 -6.05 -1.95 -8.13
CA GLU A 26 -7.41 -1.45 -8.30
C GLU A 26 -8.20 -1.42 -6.99
N TYR A 27 -9.21 -0.56 -6.97
CA TYR A 27 -10.17 -0.51 -5.87
C TYR A 27 -10.93 -1.83 -5.77
N GLN A 28 -10.86 -2.49 -4.62
CA GLN A 28 -11.53 -3.76 -4.39
C GLN A 28 -12.57 -3.65 -3.30
N THR A 29 -13.71 -4.30 -3.49
CA THR A 29 -14.73 -4.46 -2.45
C THR A 29 -14.89 -5.95 -2.14
N SER A 30 -14.99 -6.26 -0.85
CA SER A 30 -15.27 -7.59 -0.36
C SER A 30 -16.46 -7.53 0.58
N SER A 31 -17.38 -8.47 0.45
CA SER A 31 -18.52 -8.61 1.34
C SER A 31 -18.67 -10.06 1.74
N GLY A 32 -18.83 -10.31 3.03
CA GLY A 32 -19.00 -11.66 3.57
C GLY A 32 -19.52 -11.64 5.00
N TRP A 33 -20.49 -12.50 5.30
CA TRP A 33 -21.02 -12.74 6.66
C TRP A 33 -21.34 -11.45 7.47
N GLY A 34 -22.00 -10.47 6.84
CA GLY A 34 -22.38 -9.21 7.51
C GLY A 34 -21.25 -8.19 7.63
N PHE A 35 -20.07 -8.47 7.06
CA PHE A 35 -18.94 -7.55 7.04
C PHE A 35 -18.61 -7.15 5.60
N HIS A 36 -18.41 -5.84 5.41
CA HIS A 36 -18.02 -5.25 4.14
C HIS A 36 -16.67 -4.58 4.30
N SER A 37 -15.80 -4.70 3.30
CA SER A 37 -14.49 -4.07 3.28
C SER A 37 -14.22 -3.52 1.90
N THR A 38 -13.54 -2.39 1.87
CA THR A 38 -13.08 -1.74 0.65
C THR A 38 -11.60 -1.45 0.79
N TYR A 39 -10.84 -1.79 -0.23
CA TYR A 39 -9.41 -1.61 -0.30
C TYR A 39 -9.12 -0.57 -1.36
N GLN A 40 -8.42 0.49 -0.98
CA GLN A 40 -8.09 1.60 -1.86
C GLN A 40 -6.58 1.84 -1.81
N THR A 41 -5.93 1.75 -2.97
CA THR A 41 -4.55 2.19 -3.12
C THR A 41 -4.51 3.71 -3.08
N GLU A 42 -3.69 4.27 -2.20
CA GLU A 42 -3.55 5.72 -2.00
C GLU A 42 -2.27 6.27 -2.66
N ASP A 43 -1.19 5.47 -2.64
CA ASP A 43 0.07 5.81 -3.29
C ASP A 43 0.86 4.55 -3.66
N VAL A 44 1.78 4.67 -4.62
CA VAL A 44 2.67 3.59 -5.04
C VAL A 44 4.08 4.08 -5.31
N GLU A 45 5.05 3.21 -5.05
CA GLU A 45 6.45 3.38 -5.41
C GLU A 45 6.99 2.10 -6.06
N TYR A 46 7.75 2.28 -7.14
CA TYR A 46 8.39 1.18 -7.86
C TYR A 46 9.89 1.20 -7.69
N ILE A 47 10.46 0.06 -7.33
CA ILE A 47 11.90 -0.16 -7.35
C ILE A 47 12.22 -1.44 -8.14
N GLU A 48 13.39 -1.44 -8.75
CA GLU A 48 13.92 -2.58 -9.49
C GLU A 48 15.36 -2.81 -9.06
N PHE A 49 15.67 -4.04 -8.67
CA PHE A 49 17.00 -4.42 -8.24
C PHE A 49 17.25 -5.89 -8.55
N ALA A 50 18.49 -6.22 -8.92
CA ALA A 50 18.86 -7.56 -9.37
C ALA A 50 17.88 -8.11 -10.44
N ASP A 51 17.14 -9.17 -10.12
CA ASP A 51 16.11 -9.76 -10.97
C ASP A 51 14.68 -9.55 -10.44
N TYR A 52 14.51 -8.63 -9.48
CA TYR A 52 13.23 -8.28 -8.87
C TYR A 52 12.69 -6.96 -9.40
N LYS A 53 11.39 -6.98 -9.71
CA LYS A 53 10.56 -5.79 -9.89
C LYS A 53 9.60 -5.74 -8.71
N VAL A 54 9.56 -4.62 -8.02
CA VAL A 54 8.81 -4.47 -6.77
C VAL A 54 7.99 -3.20 -6.80
N VAL A 55 6.75 -3.31 -6.35
CA VAL A 55 5.83 -2.20 -6.13
C VAL A 55 5.40 -2.23 -4.67
N ALA A 56 5.71 -1.16 -3.95
CA ALA A 56 5.10 -0.89 -2.65
C ALA A 56 3.88 -0.01 -2.87
N ALA A 57 2.75 -0.41 -2.32
CA ALA A 57 1.50 0.33 -2.37
C ALA A 57 1.05 0.68 -0.95
N LYS A 58 0.71 1.93 -0.72
CA LYS A 58 -0.01 2.35 0.48
C LYS A 58 -1.48 2.03 0.26
N VAL A 59 -2.05 1.19 1.12
CA VAL A 59 -3.44 0.75 1.00
C VAL A 59 -4.24 1.21 2.20
N LEU A 60 -5.39 1.84 1.95
CA LEU A 60 -6.42 2.13 2.93
C LEU A 60 -7.50 1.06 2.84
N GLU A 61 -7.68 0.31 3.91
CA GLU A 61 -8.81 -0.60 4.10
C GLU A 61 -9.85 0.10 4.97
N THR A 62 -11.07 0.23 4.44
CA THR A 62 -12.22 0.64 5.23
C THR A 62 -13.26 -0.46 5.25
N GLY A 63 -13.78 -0.80 6.43
CA GLY A 63 -14.83 -1.80 6.55
C GLY A 63 -15.92 -1.39 7.51
N TRP A 64 -17.10 -1.98 7.34
CA TRP A 64 -18.25 -1.80 8.23
C TRP A 64 -18.94 -3.14 8.45
N ASP A 65 -19.53 -3.26 9.62
CA ASP A 65 -20.39 -4.39 10.00
C ASP A 65 -21.85 -3.96 9.80
N ASP A 66 -22.68 -4.83 9.24
CA ASP A 66 -24.11 -4.59 9.05
C ASP A 66 -24.83 -4.38 10.40
N ASP A 67 -24.34 -5.03 11.47
CA ASP A 67 -24.97 -5.04 12.80
C ASP A 67 -24.31 -4.09 13.81
N SER A 68 -23.24 -3.37 13.42
CA SER A 68 -22.52 -2.49 14.32
C SER A 68 -21.98 -1.23 13.63
N PRO A 69 -22.07 -0.05 14.27
CA PRO A 69 -21.48 1.18 13.74
C PRO A 69 -19.95 1.15 13.65
N VAL A 70 -19.25 0.06 14.02
CA VAL A 70 -17.79 0.04 14.00
C VAL A 70 -17.29 0.05 12.55
N SER A 71 -16.90 1.24 12.09
CA SER A 71 -16.14 1.40 10.86
C SER A 71 -14.66 1.19 11.15
N LYS A 72 -14.09 0.12 10.60
CA LYS A 72 -12.66 -0.16 10.68
C LYS A 72 -11.95 0.63 9.59
N TRP A 73 -10.88 1.33 9.94
CA TRP A 73 -10.02 2.02 9.00
C TRP A 73 -8.60 1.59 9.34
N TYR A 74 -7.94 0.96 8.38
CA TYR A 74 -6.55 0.51 8.50
C TYR A 74 -5.74 1.00 7.32
N GLU A 75 -4.49 1.33 7.58
CA GLU A 75 -3.49 1.49 6.53
C GLU A 75 -2.44 0.39 6.65
N TYR A 76 -1.98 -0.12 5.52
CA TYR A 76 -0.85 -1.04 5.45
C TYR A 76 -0.10 -0.85 4.13
N ALA A 77 1.09 -1.45 4.03
CA ALA A 77 1.82 -1.52 2.78
C ALA A 77 1.55 -2.87 2.11
N GLY A 78 1.02 -2.84 0.89
CA GLY A 78 0.98 -3.98 -0.02
C GLY A 78 2.27 -4.03 -0.84
N ILE A 79 2.98 -5.15 -0.80
CA ILE A 79 4.21 -5.38 -1.56
C ILE A 79 3.92 -6.38 -2.66
N TYR A 80 3.98 -5.93 -3.89
CA TYR A 80 3.78 -6.74 -5.08
C TYR A 80 5.11 -6.90 -5.80
N TYR A 81 5.50 -8.11 -6.11
CA TYR A 81 6.81 -8.33 -6.73
C TYR A 81 6.82 -9.52 -7.67
N THR A 82 7.70 -9.44 -8.66
CA THR A 82 8.00 -10.55 -9.56
C THR A 82 9.51 -10.73 -9.64
N LYS A 83 9.93 -11.98 -9.86
CA LYS A 83 11.32 -12.35 -10.13
C LYS A 83 11.41 -12.83 -11.57
N LYS A 84 12.30 -12.23 -12.37
CA LYS A 84 12.51 -12.57 -13.79
C LYS A 84 11.22 -12.60 -14.62
N ASP A 85 10.32 -11.64 -14.39
CA ASP A 85 9.03 -11.52 -15.10
C ASP A 85 8.10 -12.74 -14.94
N GLY A 86 8.21 -13.45 -13.81
CA GLY A 86 7.26 -14.48 -13.40
C GLY A 86 5.95 -13.93 -12.82
N GLU A 87 5.19 -14.80 -12.16
CA GLU A 87 3.93 -14.44 -11.47
C GLU A 87 4.13 -13.34 -10.43
N ILE A 88 3.16 -12.43 -10.33
CA ILE A 88 3.12 -11.39 -9.31
C ILE A 88 2.77 -12.04 -7.97
N LYS A 89 3.71 -11.97 -7.03
CA LYS A 89 3.52 -12.36 -5.64
C LYS A 89 3.18 -11.15 -4.80
N THR A 90 2.48 -11.39 -3.69
CA THR A 90 2.04 -10.34 -2.77
C THR A 90 2.46 -10.66 -1.34
N LYS A 91 2.92 -9.64 -0.61
CA LYS A 91 3.03 -9.61 0.86
C LYS A 91 2.35 -8.35 1.39
N THR A 92 1.90 -8.38 2.63
CA THR A 92 1.36 -7.20 3.31
C THR A 92 2.06 -6.99 4.64
N THR A 93 2.22 -5.75 5.05
CA THR A 93 2.69 -5.43 6.41
C THR A 93 1.57 -5.62 7.43
N GLU A 94 1.90 -5.44 8.71
CA GLU A 94 0.89 -5.27 9.75
C GLU A 94 -0.04 -4.09 9.43
N GLN A 95 -1.30 -4.23 9.80
CA GLN A 95 -2.32 -3.19 9.68
C GLN A 95 -2.15 -2.14 10.78
N ILE A 96 -2.07 -0.88 10.38
CA ILE A 96 -2.02 0.25 11.31
C ILE A 96 -3.44 0.81 11.42
N LYS A 97 -4.00 0.81 12.64
CA LYS A 97 -5.33 1.37 12.90
C LYS A 97 -5.30 2.88 12.68
N THR A 98 -6.10 3.34 11.73
CA THR A 98 -6.14 4.73 11.27
C THR A 98 -7.39 5.48 11.75
N ARG A 99 -8.28 4.85 12.52
CA ARG A 99 -9.40 5.55 13.17
C ARG A 99 -9.74 4.90 14.50
N GLY A 100 -10.06 5.71 15.52
CA GLY A 100 -10.62 5.24 16.79
C GLY A 100 -12.04 4.70 16.63
N ASP A 101 -12.58 4.03 17.66
CA ASP A 101 -13.92 3.40 17.61
C ASP A 101 -15.08 4.41 17.53
N THR A 102 -14.79 5.71 17.62
CA THR A 102 -15.75 6.80 17.50
C THR A 102 -15.61 7.50 16.14
N HIS A 103 -16.73 7.60 15.41
CA HIS A 103 -16.90 8.13 14.04
C HIS A 103 -16.42 9.55 13.73
N HIS A 104 -15.43 10.13 14.41
CA HIS A 104 -15.13 11.57 14.30
C HIS A 104 -13.65 11.94 14.10
N GLU A 105 -12.72 11.00 14.13
CA GLU A 105 -11.30 11.32 13.97
C GLU A 105 -10.74 10.70 12.69
N ASP A 106 -10.31 11.55 11.75
CA ASP A 106 -9.43 11.12 10.67
C ASP A 106 -8.09 10.67 11.26
N SER A 107 -7.48 9.67 10.65
CA SER A 107 -6.19 9.13 11.08
C SER A 107 -5.10 10.17 11.22
N PRO A 108 -4.26 10.10 12.26
CA PRO A 108 -3.03 10.89 12.31
C PRO A 108 -2.03 10.53 11.19
N LEU A 109 -2.15 9.36 10.54
CA LEU A 109 -1.30 8.98 9.40
C LEU A 109 -1.84 9.48 8.06
N LYS A 110 -3.18 9.47 7.90
CA LYS A 110 -3.87 9.96 6.71
C LYS A 110 -3.77 11.48 6.67
N GLY A 111 -2.78 11.98 5.93
CA GLY A 111 -2.48 13.41 5.80
C GLY A 111 -1.10 13.79 6.33
N LYS A 112 -0.56 13.09 7.33
CA LYS A 112 0.82 13.32 7.80
C LYS A 112 1.84 12.68 6.86
N TYR A 113 1.59 11.45 6.43
CA TYR A 113 2.47 10.71 5.53
C TYR A 113 1.68 10.24 4.30
N PRO A 114 1.37 11.15 3.35
CA PRO A 114 0.56 10.82 2.19
C PRO A 114 1.21 9.79 1.26
N PHE A 115 2.54 9.66 1.25
CA PHE A 115 3.26 8.85 0.27
C PHE A 115 3.83 7.57 0.86
N ILE A 116 4.23 6.66 -0.02
CA ILE A 116 5.04 5.49 0.32
C ILE A 116 6.39 5.54 -0.40
N LYS A 117 7.43 5.09 0.29
CA LYS A 117 8.78 4.92 -0.23
C LYS A 117 9.17 3.44 -0.11
N ALA A 118 9.74 2.90 -1.17
CA ALA A 118 10.38 1.60 -1.17
C ALA A 118 11.91 1.77 -1.31
N GLU A 119 12.68 1.01 -0.55
CA GLU A 119 14.15 1.04 -0.59
C GLU A 119 14.73 -0.38 -0.55
N HIS A 120 15.73 -0.67 -1.37
CA HIS A 120 16.45 -1.95 -1.33
C HIS A 120 17.51 -1.92 -0.23
N LEU A 121 17.45 -2.85 0.72
CA LEU A 121 18.39 -2.94 1.85
C LEU A 121 19.58 -3.88 1.57
N GLY A 122 19.55 -4.61 0.47
CA GLY A 122 20.52 -5.65 0.12
C GLY A 122 19.88 -7.03 0.04
N GLY A 123 20.49 -7.93 -0.74
CA GLY A 123 19.93 -9.27 -0.94
C GLY A 123 18.49 -9.20 -1.47
N LYS A 124 17.55 -9.83 -0.75
CA LYS A 124 16.11 -9.85 -1.03
C LYS A 124 15.31 -8.92 -0.12
N ASP A 125 15.98 -8.10 0.68
CA ASP A 125 15.32 -7.29 1.70
C ASP A 125 14.98 -5.91 1.15
N ILE A 126 13.74 -5.49 1.40
CA ILE A 126 13.27 -4.15 1.10
C ILE A 126 12.75 -3.47 2.35
N LYS A 127 12.75 -2.15 2.36
CA LYS A 127 12.03 -1.33 3.33
C LYS A 127 10.86 -0.66 2.64
N ALA A 128 9.67 -0.75 3.23
CA ALA A 128 8.53 0.08 2.88
C ALA A 128 8.29 1.09 4.00
N ALA A 129 8.25 2.38 3.68
CA ALA A 129 8.09 3.46 4.65
C ALA A 129 7.02 4.45 4.21
N TRP A 130 6.18 4.88 5.14
CA TRP A 130 5.29 6.02 4.94
C TRP A 130 6.15 7.28 4.98
N VAL A 131 5.97 8.19 4.02
CA VAL A 131 6.77 9.42 3.94
C VAL A 131 5.90 10.65 3.74
N ASP A 132 6.37 11.77 4.28
CA ASP A 132 5.71 13.06 4.12
C ASP A 132 6.15 13.78 2.84
N ALA A 133 5.62 14.97 2.59
CA ALA A 133 5.94 15.74 1.39
C ALA A 133 7.42 16.22 1.36
N GLU A 134 8.04 16.38 2.52
CA GLU A 134 9.45 16.75 2.65
C GLU A 134 10.35 15.53 2.41
N GLY A 135 9.82 14.33 2.68
CA GLY A 135 10.49 13.04 2.54
C GLY A 135 10.90 12.44 3.87
N GLU A 136 10.43 12.99 4.99
CA GLU A 136 10.68 12.45 6.32
C GLU A 136 9.88 11.16 6.52
N GLU A 137 10.55 10.15 7.07
CA GLU A 137 9.98 8.82 7.24
C GLU A 137 9.12 8.73 8.52
N GLY A 138 7.96 8.11 8.38
CA GLY A 138 7.08 7.68 9.46
C GLY A 138 7.26 6.19 9.77
N PRO A 139 6.16 5.46 10.03
CA PRO A 139 6.20 4.00 10.17
C PRO A 139 6.91 3.34 8.97
N SER A 140 7.69 2.30 9.24
CA SER A 140 8.38 1.55 8.20
C SER A 140 8.56 0.09 8.59
N TYR A 141 8.69 -0.76 7.58
CA TYR A 141 8.77 -2.21 7.73
C TYR A 141 9.83 -2.77 6.79
N GLU A 142 10.69 -3.64 7.32
CA GLU A 142 11.64 -4.45 6.54
C GLU A 142 10.97 -5.76 6.14
N ILE A 143 11.07 -6.11 4.86
CA ILE A 143 10.32 -7.20 4.23
C ILE A 143 11.29 -8.01 3.39
N GLU A 144 11.47 -9.29 3.73
CA GLU A 144 12.24 -10.25 2.93
C GLU A 144 11.36 -10.80 1.79
N LEU A 145 11.82 -10.69 0.55
CA LEU A 145 11.16 -11.27 -0.63
C LEU A 145 11.50 -12.76 -0.80
N ASP A 146 10.61 -13.51 -1.47
CA ASP A 146 10.82 -14.94 -1.71
C ASP A 146 11.88 -15.24 -2.79
#